data_AF-A0A918UK17-F1
#
_entry.id   AF-A0A918UK17-F1
#
_cell.length_a   1.000
_cell.length_b   1.000
_cell.length_c   1.000
_cell.angle_alpha   90.00
_cell.angle_beta   90.00
_cell.angle_gamma   90.00
#
_symmetry.space_group_name_H-M   'P 1'
#
loop_
_entity.id
_entity.type
_entity.pdbx_description
1 polymer ?
#
loop_
_entity_poly.entity_id
_entity_poly.type
_entity_poly.pdbx_seq_one_letter_code
_entity_poly.pdbx_strand_id
1 'polypeptide(L)'
;MSDRRGSVLVLTNSYDVTSDVVLRILAARRVPVARLDPGTDPYTGASLSAVYGTDEQRGTLRTPSRTLDLTQVRSVWVRRPSPYEGPPELDGQDALPCGRATAQRVGTGGARA
;
A
#
# COMPACT_ATOMS: atom_id res chain seq x y z
N MET A 1 18.72 12.57 -8.27
CA MET A 1 18.83 11.20 -8.83
C MET A 1 18.42 10.22 -7.75
N SER A 2 17.12 10.01 -7.57
CA SER A 2 16.62 9.07 -6.56
C SER A 2 16.94 7.65 -7.00
N ASP A 3 17.56 6.89 -6.10
CA ASP A 3 18.06 5.55 -6.34
C ASP A 3 16.97 4.66 -6.96
N ARG A 4 17.34 3.89 -7.99
CA ARG A 4 16.45 3.07 -8.83
C ARG A 4 15.92 1.83 -8.07
N ARG A 5 15.86 1.90 -6.74
CA ARG A 5 15.40 0.86 -5.81
C ARG A 5 14.15 1.31 -5.07
N GLY A 6 13.11 1.68 -5.82
CA GLY A 6 11.81 2.02 -5.24
C GLY A 6 11.27 0.91 -4.33
N SER A 7 10.52 1.27 -3.29
CA SER A 7 10.02 0.32 -2.32
C SER A 7 8.87 -0.52 -2.86
N VAL A 8 8.70 -1.74 -2.36
CA VAL A 8 7.50 -2.55 -2.60
C VAL A 8 6.51 -2.30 -1.47
N LEU A 9 5.30 -1.85 -1.80
CA LEU A 9 4.19 -1.76 -0.85
C LEU A 9 3.44 -3.09 -0.83
N VAL A 10 3.25 -3.69 0.34
CA VAL A 10 2.57 -4.96 0.53
C VAL A 10 1.29 -4.72 1.30
N LEU A 11 0.15 -4.98 0.65
CA LEU A 11 -1.18 -4.90 1.25
C LEU A 11 -1.62 -6.28 1.72
N THR A 12 -1.55 -6.49 3.03
CA THR A 12 -1.89 -7.78 3.64
C THR A 12 -2.24 -7.62 5.12
N ASN A 13 -3.10 -8.51 5.63
CA ASN A 13 -3.43 -8.54 7.04
C ASN A 13 -2.26 -9.00 7.91
N SER A 14 -2.28 -8.62 9.19
CA SER A 14 -1.22 -8.94 10.17
C SER A 14 -0.99 -10.45 10.39
N TYR A 15 -2.00 -11.28 10.12
CA TYR A 15 -1.99 -12.73 10.36
C TYR A 15 -1.61 -13.57 9.13
N ASP A 16 -1.25 -12.96 8.00
CA ASP A 16 -0.85 -13.68 6.78
C ASP A 16 0.61 -14.16 6.86
N VAL A 17 0.81 -15.35 7.42
CA VAL A 17 2.12 -16.02 7.52
C VAL A 17 2.79 -16.28 6.15
N THR A 18 2.02 -16.33 5.06
CA THR A 18 2.59 -16.49 3.71
C THR A 18 3.29 -15.21 3.25
N SER A 19 2.80 -14.06 3.72
CA SER A 19 3.43 -12.77 3.43
C SER A 19 4.85 -12.69 3.98
N ASP A 20 5.11 -13.28 5.15
CA ASP A 20 6.43 -13.26 5.79
C ASP A 20 7.51 -13.93 4.95
N VAL A 21 7.17 -15.00 4.21
CA VAL A 21 8.10 -15.66 3.28
C VAL A 21 8.51 -14.70 2.18
N VAL A 22 7.55 -13.98 1.59
CA VAL A 22 7.84 -13.01 0.52
C VAL A 22 8.60 -11.81 1.07
N LEU A 23 8.26 -11.32 2.27
CA LEU A 23 9.01 -10.26 2.95
C LEU A 23 10.46 -10.67 3.17
N ARG A 24 10.71 -11.91 3.59
CA ARG A 24 12.06 -12.45 3.77
C ARG A 24 12.83 -12.52 2.46
N ILE A 25 12.20 -12.92 1.36
CA ILE A 25 12.82 -12.95 0.02
C ILE A 25 13.18 -11.52 -0.44
N LEU A 26 12.28 -10.55 -0.24
CA LEU A 26 12.53 -9.15 -0.59
C LEU A 26 13.65 -8.54 0.27
N ALA A 27 13.66 -8.84 1.57
CA ALA A 27 14.72 -8.42 2.49
C ALA A 27 16.09 -9.00 2.08
N ALA A 28 16.15 -10.30 1.74
CA ALA A 28 17.37 -10.95 1.25
C ALA A 28 17.90 -10.30 -0.04
N ARG A 29 17.00 -9.78 -0.90
CA ARG A 29 17.34 -9.02 -2.10
C ARG A 29 17.65 -7.55 -1.85
N ARG A 30 17.66 -7.11 -0.58
CA ARG A 30 17.84 -5.71 -0.15
C ARG A 30 16.86 -4.76 -0.83
N VAL A 31 15.62 -5.21 -1.00
CA VAL A 31 14.52 -4.39 -1.53
C VAL A 31 13.83 -3.72 -0.34
N PRO A 32 13.67 -2.38 -0.33
CA PRO A 32 12.87 -1.71 0.69
C PRO A 32 11.41 -2.15 0.63
N VAL A 33 10.82 -2.48 1.77
CA VAL A 33 9.41 -2.92 1.84
C VAL A 33 8.63 -2.07 2.83
N ALA A 34 7.39 -1.76 2.48
CA ALA A 34 6.38 -1.19 3.35
C ALA A 34 5.23 -2.18 3.46
N ARG A 35 4.78 -2.52 4.67
CA ARG A 35 3.56 -3.30 4.90
C ARG A 35 2.46 -2.34 5.34
N LEU A 36 1.25 -2.57 4.85
CA LEU A 36 0.05 -1.86 5.27
C LEU A 36 -1.15 -2.83 5.25
N ASP A 37 -1.86 -2.95 6.36
CA ASP A 37 -3.22 -3.50 6.40
C ASP A 37 -4.24 -2.35 6.45
N PRO A 38 -4.96 -2.05 5.36
CA PRO A 38 -5.93 -0.94 5.36
C PRO A 38 -7.05 -1.15 6.38
N GLY A 39 -7.40 -2.38 6.76
CA GLY A 39 -8.45 -2.63 7.75
C GLY A 39 -7.99 -2.57 9.20
N THR A 40 -6.70 -2.36 9.49
CA THR A 40 -6.19 -2.36 10.89
C THR A 40 -5.21 -1.23 11.15
N ASP A 41 -4.28 -0.98 10.25
CA ASP A 41 -3.20 -0.02 10.48
C ASP A 41 -3.68 1.43 10.63
N PRO A 42 -4.70 1.92 9.91
CA PRO A 42 -5.24 3.26 10.14
C PRO A 42 -5.76 3.47 11.56
N TYR A 43 -6.33 2.43 12.18
CA TYR A 43 -6.85 2.47 13.54
C TYR A 43 -5.76 2.38 14.61
N THR A 44 -4.51 2.08 14.22
CA THR A 44 -3.35 1.98 15.12
C THR A 44 -2.30 3.07 14.86
N GLY A 45 -2.68 4.13 14.14
CA GLY A 45 -1.85 5.32 13.93
C GLY A 45 -1.10 5.38 12.61
N ALA A 46 -1.41 4.50 11.64
CA ALA A 46 -0.98 4.72 10.26
C ALA A 46 -1.92 5.69 9.54
N SER A 47 -1.41 6.40 8.53
CA SER A 47 -2.24 7.21 7.64
C SER A 47 -1.72 7.11 6.21
N LEU A 48 -2.65 6.99 5.27
CA LEU A 48 -2.37 6.95 3.84
C LEU A 48 -3.12 8.11 3.18
N SER A 49 -2.38 9.01 2.55
CA SER A 49 -2.94 10.07 1.72
C SER A 49 -2.36 9.95 0.32
N ALA A 50 -3.22 9.96 -0.69
CA ALA A 50 -2.80 9.91 -2.08
C ALA A 50 -3.73 10.76 -2.94
N VAL A 51 -3.13 11.52 -3.84
CA VAL A 51 -3.80 12.28 -4.88
C VAL A 51 -3.36 11.69 -6.21
N TYR A 52 -4.34 11.18 -6.95
CA TYR A 52 -4.17 10.66 -8.30
C TYR A 52 -5.03 11.49 -9.24
N GLY A 53 -4.39 12.34 -10.04
CA GLY A 53 -4.98 13.09 -11.13
C GLY A 53 -4.22 12.85 -12.43
N THR A 54 -4.71 13.44 -13.52
CA THR A 54 -4.12 13.34 -14.85
C THR A 54 -2.68 13.85 -14.89
N ASP A 55 -2.39 14.92 -14.13
CA ASP A 55 -1.09 15.61 -14.10
C ASP A 55 -0.36 15.50 -12.76
N GLU A 56 -1.01 14.94 -11.74
CA GLU A 56 -0.46 14.88 -10.39
C GLU A 56 -0.59 13.49 -9.79
N GLN A 57 0.55 12.90 -9.47
CA GLN A 57 0.64 11.69 -8.67
C GLN A 57 1.50 12.01 -7.46
N ARG A 58 0.87 12.19 -6.31
CA ARG A 58 1.54 12.40 -5.03
C ARG A 58 0.85 11.60 -3.95
N GLY A 59 1.61 11.20 -2.95
CA GLY A 59 1.02 10.56 -1.79
C GLY A 59 2.05 10.22 -0.74
N THR A 60 1.58 10.08 0.48
CA THR A 60 2.39 9.76 1.63
C THR A 60 1.72 8.66 2.43
N LEU A 61 2.47 7.61 2.72
CA LEU A 61 2.14 6.62 3.73
C LEU A 61 2.94 6.93 4.99
N ARG A 62 2.26 7.19 6.10
CA ARG A 62 2.86 7.31 7.43
C ARG A 62 2.46 6.11 8.25
N THR A 63 3.42 5.52 8.93
CA THR A 63 3.22 4.54 9.99
C THR A 63 3.93 5.04 11.24
N PRO A 64 3.67 4.47 12.43
CA PRO A 64 4.38 4.87 13.65
C PRO A 64 5.91 4.77 13.54
N SER A 65 6.41 3.90 12.67
CA SER A 65 7.85 3.64 12.51
C SER A 65 8.49 4.32 11.30
N ARG A 66 7.72 4.75 10.28
CA ARG A 66 8.29 5.37 9.07
C ARG A 66 7.31 6.26 8.31
N THR A 67 7.86 7.16 7.50
CA THR A 67 7.12 7.85 6.44
C THR A 67 7.67 7.41 5.08
N LEU A 68 6.78 7.17 4.13
CA LEU A 68 7.08 6.73 2.77
C LEU A 68 6.36 7.64 1.77
N ASP A 69 7.11 8.17 0.83
CA ASP A 69 6.57 8.84 -0.35
C ASP A 69 6.10 7.78 -1.37
N LEU A 70 4.83 7.83 -1.77
CA LEU A 70 4.23 6.88 -2.71
C LEU A 70 4.83 7.01 -4.12
N THR A 71 5.43 8.14 -4.48
CA THR A 71 6.15 8.30 -5.75
C THR A 71 7.42 7.43 -5.82
N GLN A 72 7.93 7.00 -4.66
CA GLN A 72 9.08 6.09 -4.55
C GLN A 72 8.65 4.61 -4.50
N VAL A 73 7.35 4.30 -4.53
CA VAL A 73 6.85 2.92 -4.58
C VAL A 73 6.95 2.41 -6.00
N ARG A 74 7.74 1.36 -6.22
CA ARG A 74 7.91 0.77 -7.55
C ARG A 74 6.79 -0.21 -7.93
N SER A 75 6.19 -0.84 -6.93
CA SER A 75 5.16 -1.86 -7.14
C SER A 75 4.36 -2.09 -5.87
N VAL A 76 3.10 -2.49 -6.05
CA VAL A 76 2.20 -2.85 -4.96
C VAL A 76 1.85 -4.34 -5.08
N TRP A 77 2.00 -5.09 -3.99
CA TRP A 77 1.56 -6.48 -3.91
C TRP A 77 0.33 -6.58 -3.01
N VAL A 78 -0.82 -6.89 -3.62
CA VAL A 78 -2.08 -7.11 -2.91
C VAL A 78 -2.29 -8.60 -2.70
N ARG A 79 -2.44 -9.02 -1.44
CA ARG A 79 -2.59 -10.44 -1.09
C ARG A 79 -3.91 -10.72 -0.38
N ARG A 80 -3.99 -10.39 0.91
CA ARG A 80 -5.17 -10.58 1.76
C ARG A 80 -5.32 -9.42 2.75
N PRO A 81 -5.45 -8.16 2.28
CA PRO A 81 -5.73 -7.05 3.19
C PRO A 81 -7.08 -7.26 3.89
N SER A 82 -7.19 -6.84 5.14
CA SER A 82 -8.47 -6.74 5.84
C SER A 82 -9.32 -5.65 5.18
N PRO A 83 -10.65 -5.80 5.11
CA PRO A 83 -11.50 -4.77 4.55
C PRO A 83 -11.37 -3.48 5.36
N TYR A 84 -11.30 -2.34 4.67
CA TYR A 84 -11.39 -1.04 5.32
C TYR A 84 -12.86 -0.73 5.60
N GLU A 85 -13.20 -0.55 6.88
CA GLU A 85 -14.57 -0.29 7.32
C GLU A 85 -14.89 1.21 7.46
N GLY A 86 -13.89 2.08 7.36
CA GLY A 86 -14.06 3.51 7.58
C GLY A 86 -14.07 3.89 9.07
N PRO A 87 -13.95 5.18 9.40
CA PRO A 87 -14.24 5.69 10.74
C PRO A 87 -15.74 5.51 11.04
N PRO A 88 -16.12 5.15 12.27
CA PRO A 88 -17.52 4.97 12.66
C PRO A 88 -18.34 6.26 12.60
N GLU A 89 -17.72 7.43 12.49
CA GLU A 89 -18.39 8.73 12.34
C GLU A 89 -18.79 9.04 10.88
N LEU A 90 -18.35 8.24 9.91
CA LEU A 90 -18.76 8.36 8.52
C LEU A 90 -20.00 7.47 8.27
N ASP A 91 -21.18 7.98 8.62
CA ASP A 91 -22.46 7.33 8.35
C ASP A 91 -23.09 7.81 7.03
N GLY A 92 -23.74 6.91 6.28
CA GLY A 92 -24.52 7.29 5.08
C GLY A 92 -23.68 7.47 3.81
N GLN A 93 -24.19 8.18 2.80
CA GLN A 93 -23.61 8.32 1.45
C GLN A 93 -22.19 8.92 1.41
N ASP A 94 -21.67 9.40 2.53
CA ASP A 94 -20.27 9.85 2.73
C ASP A 94 -19.32 8.71 3.12
N ALA A 95 -19.85 7.55 3.55
CA ALA A 95 -19.19 6.25 3.47
C ALA A 95 -19.13 5.80 2.01
N LEU A 96 -18.60 6.66 1.12
CA LEU A 96 -18.18 6.26 -0.19
C LEU A 96 -17.31 5.00 -0.02
N PRO A 97 -17.53 3.93 -0.80
CA PRO A 97 -16.77 2.70 -0.67
C PRO A 97 -15.33 2.92 -1.17
N CYS A 98 -14.51 3.64 -0.40
CA CYS A 98 -13.06 3.72 -0.53
C CYS A 98 -12.40 2.35 -0.28
N GLY A 99 -13.15 1.37 0.24
CA GLY A 99 -12.73 -0.02 0.46
C GLY A 99 -13.01 -1.01 -0.66
N ARG A 100 -13.82 -0.68 -1.68
CA ARG A 100 -13.94 -1.50 -2.91
C ARG A 100 -13.05 -0.93 -4.00
N ALA A 101 -11.76 -0.79 -3.70
CA ALA A 101 -10.78 -0.96 -4.77
C ALA A 101 -11.00 -2.38 -5.30
N THR A 102 -11.68 -2.50 -6.45
CA THR A 102 -11.45 -3.67 -7.30
C THR A 102 -9.94 -3.81 -7.34
N ALA A 103 -9.41 -4.94 -6.86
CA ALA A 103 -8.02 -5.29 -7.05
C ALA A 103 -7.85 -5.47 -8.56
N GLN A 104 -7.79 -4.35 -9.29
CA GLN A 104 -7.40 -4.30 -10.68
C GLN A 104 -5.95 -4.74 -10.63
N ARG A 105 -5.77 -6.01 -10.99
CA ARG A 105 -4.48 -6.64 -11.15
C ARG A 105 -3.78 -5.91 -12.31
N VAL A 106 -3.14 -4.77 -12.03
CA VAL A 106 -2.27 -4.09 -12.98
C VAL A 106 -0.92 -4.80 -12.94
N GLY A 107 -0.84 -5.91 -13.68
CA GLY A 107 0.42 -6.47 -14.12
C GLY A 107 0.83 -5.78 -15.41
N THR A 108 1.53 -4.66 -15.33
CA THR A 108 2.21 -4.09 -16.51
C THR A 108 3.65 -4.58 -16.53
N GLY A 109 3.83 -5.82 -16.96
CA GLY A 109 5.09 -6.28 -17.55
C GLY A 109 5.25 -5.62 -18.91
N GLY A 110 5.90 -4.45 -18.94
CA GLY A 110 6.31 -3.78 -20.17
C GLY A 110 7.83 -3.63 -20.19
N ALA A 111 8.52 -4.67 -20.66
CA ALA A 111 9.88 -4.51 -21.14
C ALA A 111 9.84 -3.59 -22.36
N ARG A 112 10.60 -2.49 -22.34
CA ARG A 112 10.83 -1.69 -23.55
C ARG A 112 12.09 -2.20 -24.23
N ALA A 113 11.91 -2.61 -25.48
CA ALA A 113 12.97 -2.67 -26.50
C ALA A 113 13.38 -1.25 -26.92
#